data_AF-A0A9P3N7G6-F1
#
_entry.id   AF-A0A9P3N7G6-F1
#
_cell.length_a   1.000
_cell.length_b   1.000
_cell.length_c   1.000
_cell.angle_alpha   90.00
_cell.angle_beta   90.00
_cell.angle_gamma   90.00
#
_symmetry.space_group_name_H-M   'P 1'
#
loop_
_entity.id
_entity.type
_entity.pdbx_description
1 polymer ?
#
loop_
_entity_poly.entity_id
_entity_poly.type
_entity_poly.pdbx_seq_one_letter_code
_entity_poly.pdbx_strand_id
1 'polypeptide(L)'
;MTPQGLDVVVPTALQGNSIFARPTTAMNMLVHVNRFYIEYRPNGEVKQFFSDLSVTDLYGRELQRKTISVNDPLRCQGVTMYQTDWAISAVQLRSDGGEPFKLPMASLQEPGSSQKLFGTFLPTGEEENAAEGETTTTGISILARDLQNVVIYDSKGEFVGVRRPGSNRPITVEGRKLVVDELIGSTGLELKMDPGVPYVYAGFGALMLTTAISYLSHSQVWAVRVGSTLFVGGRSNRAKLTFEQEMNAVLDQVPEVVTASEAPALVTAAPALSDRPTVD
;
A
#
# COMPACT_ATOMS: atom_id res chain seq x y z
N MET A 1 -13.15 -16.43 0.17
CA MET A 1 -13.93 -15.72 1.19
C MET A 1 -13.72 -16.43 2.51
N THR A 2 -13.38 -15.71 3.56
CA THR A 2 -13.13 -16.30 4.88
C THR A 2 -14.17 -15.77 5.87
N PRO A 3 -15.06 -16.64 6.37
CA PRO A 3 -15.99 -16.32 7.45
C PRO A 3 -15.28 -15.80 8.70
N GLN A 4 -15.93 -14.92 9.44
CA GLN A 4 -15.47 -14.57 10.79
C GLN A 4 -15.37 -15.82 11.68
N GLY A 5 -14.30 -15.89 12.48
CA GLY A 5 -13.95 -17.01 13.33
C GLY A 5 -13.16 -18.13 12.65
N LEU A 6 -12.78 -17.98 11.37
CA LEU A 6 -11.97 -18.97 10.66
C LEU A 6 -10.58 -18.46 10.29
N ASP A 7 -9.68 -19.41 10.05
CA ASP A 7 -8.29 -19.18 9.69
C ASP A 7 -8.07 -19.27 8.18
N VAL A 8 -7.15 -18.44 7.69
CA VAL A 8 -6.57 -18.53 6.36
C VAL A 8 -5.11 -18.98 6.48
N VAL A 9 -4.80 -20.09 5.83
CA VAL A 9 -3.42 -20.59 5.71
C VAL A 9 -2.72 -19.81 4.60
N VAL A 10 -1.70 -19.02 4.96
CA VAL A 10 -1.00 -18.11 4.03
C VAL A 10 -0.42 -18.85 2.79
N PRO A 11 0.24 -20.02 2.93
CA PRO A 11 0.71 -20.80 1.77
C PRO A 11 -0.36 -21.17 0.75
N THR A 12 -1.59 -21.43 1.20
CA THR A 12 -2.68 -21.80 0.29
C THR A 12 -3.18 -20.60 -0.50
N ALA A 13 -3.04 -19.39 0.06
CA ALA A 13 -3.46 -18.15 -0.56
C ALA A 13 -2.40 -17.50 -1.46
N LEU A 14 -1.12 -17.82 -1.27
CA LEU A 14 0.00 -17.30 -2.08
C LEU A 14 0.40 -18.30 -3.17
N GLN A 15 0.24 -17.90 -4.44
CA GLN A 15 0.78 -18.67 -5.58
C GLN A 15 2.08 -18.02 -6.07
N GLY A 16 3.18 -18.78 -6.00
CA GLY A 16 4.49 -18.31 -6.44
C GLY A 16 4.65 -18.41 -7.95
N ASN A 17 4.43 -17.31 -8.67
CA ASN A 17 4.55 -17.27 -10.14
C ASN A 17 5.87 -16.66 -10.65
N SER A 18 6.86 -16.43 -9.78
CA SER A 18 8.12 -15.75 -10.11
C SER A 18 9.35 -16.55 -9.72
N ILE A 19 10.44 -16.41 -10.48
CA ILE A 19 11.76 -16.98 -10.17
C ILE A 19 12.36 -16.44 -8.86
N PHE A 20 11.83 -15.33 -8.35
CA PHE A 20 12.21 -14.76 -7.06
C PHE A 20 11.29 -15.19 -5.91
N ALA A 21 10.26 -16.01 -6.18
CA ALA A 21 9.40 -16.57 -5.16
C ALA A 21 10.21 -17.61 -4.35
N ARG A 22 10.70 -17.19 -3.18
CA ARG A 22 11.36 -18.08 -2.23
C ARG A 22 10.39 -18.37 -1.07
N PRO A 23 10.35 -19.62 -0.57
CA PRO A 23 9.68 -19.89 0.68
C PRO A 23 10.36 -19.06 1.77
N THR A 24 9.58 -18.18 2.40
CA THR A 24 10.02 -17.30 3.49
C THR A 24 9.32 -17.70 4.77
N THR A 25 9.75 -17.15 5.91
CA THR A 25 9.10 -17.35 7.22
C THR A 25 7.61 -17.02 7.19
N ALA A 26 7.17 -16.17 6.24
CA ALA A 26 5.78 -15.87 5.99
C ALA A 26 4.91 -17.08 5.62
N MET A 27 5.52 -18.17 5.13
CA MET A 27 4.80 -19.41 4.79
C MET A 27 4.35 -20.19 6.03
N ASN A 28 4.82 -19.84 7.22
CA ASN A 28 4.37 -20.45 8.47
C ASN A 28 3.31 -19.58 9.20
N MET A 29 2.67 -18.65 8.49
CA MET A 29 1.67 -17.78 9.10
C MET A 29 0.25 -18.29 8.85
N LEU A 30 -0.58 -18.14 9.88
CA LEU A 30 -2.03 -18.28 9.83
C LEU A 30 -2.64 -16.91 10.07
N VAL A 31 -3.70 -16.58 9.32
CA VAL A 31 -4.44 -15.33 9.48
C VAL A 31 -5.83 -15.68 9.98
N HIS A 32 -6.10 -15.41 11.25
CA HIS A 32 -7.41 -15.56 11.85
C HIS A 32 -8.27 -14.32 11.61
N VAL A 33 -9.48 -14.50 11.10
CA VAL A 33 -10.46 -13.42 10.96
C VAL A 33 -11.27 -13.34 12.25
N ASN A 34 -10.88 -12.47 13.18
CA ASN A 34 -11.59 -12.32 14.45
C ASN A 34 -13.02 -11.80 14.23
N ARG A 35 -13.17 -10.80 13.36
CA ARG A 35 -14.46 -10.14 13.11
C ARG A 35 -14.44 -9.42 11.76
N PHE A 36 -15.55 -9.51 11.04
CA PHE A 36 -15.83 -8.66 9.89
C PHE A 36 -17.05 -7.79 10.18
N TYR A 37 -16.99 -6.51 9.86
CA TYR A 37 -18.14 -5.62 9.99
C TYR A 37 -18.10 -4.48 8.98
N ILE A 38 -19.29 -3.92 8.72
CA ILE A 38 -19.47 -2.81 7.79
C ILE A 38 -19.96 -1.62 8.61
N GLU A 39 -19.30 -0.48 8.46
CA GLU A 39 -19.78 0.78 8.98
C GLU A 39 -20.70 1.42 7.94
N TYR A 40 -21.90 1.81 8.38
CA TYR A 40 -22.91 2.43 7.53
C TYR A 40 -23.11 3.88 7.94
N ARG A 41 -23.39 4.73 6.95
CA ARG A 41 -23.83 6.11 7.15
C ARG A 41 -25.27 6.12 7.66
N PRO A 42 -25.75 7.23 8.24
CA PRO A 42 -27.14 7.37 8.68
C PRO A 42 -28.18 7.17 7.57
N ASN A 43 -27.82 7.41 6.31
CA ASN A 43 -28.65 7.16 5.14
C ASN A 43 -28.68 5.69 4.68
N GLY A 44 -27.95 4.79 5.36
CA GLY A 44 -27.87 3.36 5.02
C GLY A 44 -26.78 3.00 4.02
N GLU A 45 -26.07 3.97 3.45
CA GLU A 45 -24.96 3.69 2.53
C GLU A 45 -23.75 3.14 3.26
N VAL A 46 -22.97 2.30 2.58
CA VAL A 46 -21.71 1.80 3.12
C VAL A 46 -20.71 2.94 3.25
N LYS A 47 -20.17 3.13 4.45
CA LYS A 47 -19.10 4.09 4.74
C LYS A 47 -17.73 3.44 4.56
N GLN A 48 -17.52 2.29 5.18
CA GLN A 48 -16.25 1.59 5.20
C GLN A 48 -16.46 0.13 5.61
N PHE A 49 -15.57 -0.74 5.16
CA PHE A 49 -15.52 -2.13 5.56
C PHE A 49 -14.31 -2.37 6.45
N PHE A 50 -14.48 -3.21 7.48
CA PHE A 50 -13.43 -3.51 8.44
C PHE A 50 -13.29 -5.02 8.66
N SER A 51 -12.04 -5.47 8.73
CA SER A 51 -11.68 -6.83 9.11
C SER A 51 -10.66 -6.79 10.24
N ASP A 52 -11.00 -7.34 11.40
CA ASP A 52 -10.08 -7.51 12.52
C ASP A 52 -9.32 -8.83 12.35
N LEU A 53 -8.01 -8.73 12.10
CA LEU A 53 -7.18 -9.86 11.75
C LEU A 53 -6.09 -10.09 12.80
N SER A 54 -5.91 -11.35 13.21
CA SER A 54 -4.77 -11.80 14.00
C SER A 54 -3.89 -12.69 13.14
N VAL A 55 -2.61 -12.36 13.05
CA VAL A 55 -1.60 -13.16 12.38
C VAL A 55 -0.85 -13.96 13.44
N THR A 56 -0.88 -15.28 13.32
CA THR A 56 -0.19 -16.19 14.22
C THR A 56 0.82 -17.03 13.45
N ASP A 57 1.85 -17.51 14.14
CA ASP A 57 2.71 -18.58 13.64
C ASP A 57 1.99 -19.95 13.76
N LEU A 58 2.51 -20.99 13.13
CA LEU A 58 2.00 -22.38 13.25
C LEU A 58 2.04 -22.90 14.69
N TYR A 59 2.86 -22.31 15.55
CA TYR A 59 2.96 -22.64 16.97
C TYR A 59 1.96 -21.88 17.85
N GLY A 60 1.03 -21.12 17.26
CA GLY A 60 -0.02 -20.38 17.98
C GLY A 60 0.45 -19.07 18.63
N ARG A 61 1.68 -18.63 18.36
CA ARG A 61 2.17 -17.32 18.83
C ARG A 61 1.60 -16.21 17.96
N GLU A 62 0.91 -15.26 18.56
CA GLU A 62 0.44 -14.05 17.87
C GLU A 62 1.62 -13.15 17.50
N LEU A 63 1.79 -12.92 16.20
CA LEU A 63 2.84 -12.06 15.64
C LEU A 63 2.36 -10.61 15.57
N GLN A 64 1.11 -10.42 15.14
CA GLN A 64 0.53 -9.11 14.95
C GLN A 64 -0.99 -9.21 14.88
N ARG A 65 -1.70 -8.24 15.47
CA ARG A 65 -3.12 -8.02 15.24
C ARG A 65 -3.35 -6.60 14.75
N LYS A 66 -4.22 -6.46 13.74
CA LYS A 66 -4.62 -5.15 13.21
C LYS A 66 -6.02 -5.26 12.63
N THR A 67 -6.86 -4.27 12.92
CA THR A 67 -8.08 -4.03 12.16
C THR A 67 -7.74 -3.30 10.87
N ILE A 68 -7.94 -3.97 9.74
CA ILE A 68 -7.72 -3.39 8.41
C ILE A 68 -9.00 -2.80 7.86
N SER A 69 -8.85 -1.92 6.88
CA SER A 69 -9.95 -1.40 6.07
C SER A 69 -9.53 -1.24 4.61
N VAL A 70 -10.47 -0.87 3.74
CA VAL A 70 -10.13 -0.61 2.33
C VAL A 70 -9.07 0.48 2.25
N ASN A 71 -7.98 0.21 1.52
CA ASN A 71 -6.76 1.02 1.40
C ASN A 71 -5.86 1.12 2.64
N ASP A 72 -6.18 0.45 3.74
CA ASP A 72 -5.31 0.32 4.91
C ASP A 72 -4.99 -1.15 5.23
N PRO A 73 -4.04 -1.77 4.49
CA PRO A 73 -3.73 -3.19 4.63
C PRO A 73 -2.92 -3.52 5.89
N LEU A 74 -2.85 -4.81 6.24
CA LEU A 74 -1.91 -5.35 7.23
C LEU A 74 -0.65 -5.80 6.50
N ARG A 75 0.53 -5.39 6.99
CA ARG A 75 1.83 -5.82 6.47
C ARG A 75 2.60 -6.56 7.55
N CYS A 76 2.88 -7.84 7.31
CA CYS A 76 3.62 -8.69 8.25
C CYS A 76 4.57 -9.61 7.49
N GLN A 77 5.85 -9.68 7.90
CA GLN A 77 6.85 -10.59 7.32
C GLN A 77 6.96 -10.51 5.76
N GLY A 78 6.77 -9.33 5.17
CA GLY A 78 6.81 -9.13 3.72
C GLY A 78 5.52 -9.48 2.96
N VAL A 79 4.50 -10.00 3.66
CA VAL A 79 3.15 -10.22 3.11
C VAL A 79 2.28 -9.01 3.41
N THR A 80 1.58 -8.52 2.39
CA THR A 80 0.54 -7.50 2.53
C THR A 80 -0.83 -8.14 2.33
N MET A 81 -1.70 -7.99 3.32
CA MET A 81 -3.08 -8.48 3.32
C MET A 81 -4.01 -7.31 3.04
N TYR A 82 -4.63 -7.35 1.87
CA TYR A 82 -5.64 -6.39 1.44
C TYR A 82 -7.03 -6.94 1.67
N GLN A 83 -7.94 -6.06 2.06
CA GLN A 83 -9.35 -6.35 2.04
C GLN A 83 -9.90 -5.96 0.67
N THR A 84 -10.39 -6.95 -0.09
CA THR A 84 -10.80 -6.73 -1.49
C THR A 84 -12.27 -7.02 -1.71
N ASP A 85 -12.88 -7.84 -0.87
CA ASP A 85 -14.30 -8.17 -1.02
C ASP A 85 -14.96 -8.55 0.31
N TRP A 86 -16.27 -8.81 0.29
CA TRP A 86 -17.05 -9.32 1.42
C TRP A 86 -18.21 -10.23 0.98
N ALA A 87 -18.67 -11.10 1.87
CA ALA A 87 -19.90 -11.88 1.66
C ALA A 87 -20.60 -12.22 2.98
N ILE A 88 -21.81 -12.77 2.91
CA ILE A 88 -22.52 -13.31 4.06
C ILE A 88 -22.40 -14.83 4.00
N SER A 89 -21.80 -15.44 5.01
CA SER A 89 -21.53 -16.88 5.05
C SER A 89 -22.66 -17.67 5.70
N ALA A 90 -23.30 -17.10 6.71
CA ALA A 90 -24.40 -17.75 7.40
C ALA A 90 -25.31 -16.75 8.10
N VAL A 91 -26.54 -17.16 8.37
CA VAL A 91 -27.46 -16.49 9.28
C VAL A 91 -27.64 -17.36 10.52
N GLN A 92 -27.52 -16.76 11.70
CA GLN A 92 -27.80 -17.41 12.97
C GLN A 92 -29.24 -17.13 13.38
N LEU A 93 -30.01 -18.19 13.56
CA LEU A 93 -31.43 -18.15 13.83
C LEU A 93 -31.77 -18.93 15.10
N ARG A 94 -32.89 -18.57 15.71
CA ARG A 94 -33.51 -19.31 16.81
C ARG A 94 -34.97 -19.57 16.49
N SER A 95 -35.40 -20.82 16.58
CA SER A 95 -36.82 -21.19 16.42
C SER A 95 -37.43 -21.46 17.79
N ASP A 96 -38.58 -20.86 18.07
CA ASP A 96 -39.43 -21.12 19.23
C ASP A 96 -38.72 -21.08 20.59
N GLY A 97 -37.67 -20.25 20.69
CA GLY A 97 -36.87 -20.10 21.90
C GLY A 97 -35.86 -21.22 22.17
N GLY A 98 -35.62 -22.12 21.21
CA GLY A 98 -34.60 -23.17 21.29
C GLY A 98 -33.15 -22.65 21.20
N GLU A 99 -32.21 -23.56 20.99
CA GLU A 99 -30.80 -23.20 20.77
C GLU A 99 -30.59 -22.52 19.41
N PRO A 100 -29.64 -21.57 19.31
CA PRO A 100 -29.37 -20.90 18.06
C PRO A 100 -28.62 -21.85 17.10
N PHE A 101 -29.04 -21.87 15.85
CA PHE A 101 -28.43 -22.66 14.77
C PHE A 101 -28.00 -21.75 13.62
N LYS A 102 -26.99 -22.18 12.86
CA LYS A 102 -26.44 -21.43 11.73
C LYS A 102 -26.89 -22.07 10.42
N LEU A 103 -27.55 -21.30 9.56
CA LEU A 103 -27.85 -21.70 8.19
C LEU A 103 -26.83 -21.06 7.24
N PRO A 104 -26.16 -21.84 6.38
CA PRO A 104 -25.24 -21.29 5.39
C PRO A 104 -26.02 -20.44 4.38
N MET A 105 -25.45 -19.32 3.99
CA MET A 105 -26.00 -18.40 3.00
C MET A 105 -25.23 -18.59 1.68
N ALA A 106 -25.96 -18.82 0.60
CA ALA A 106 -25.41 -18.90 -0.74
C ALA A 106 -25.46 -17.52 -1.43
N SER A 107 -24.47 -17.22 -2.26
CA SER A 107 -24.52 -16.05 -3.14
C SER A 107 -25.50 -16.33 -4.29
N LEU A 108 -26.48 -15.46 -4.45
CA LEU A 108 -27.48 -15.45 -5.54
C LEU A 108 -27.21 -14.30 -6.51
N GLN A 109 -25.96 -13.86 -6.60
CA GLN A 109 -25.57 -12.74 -7.45
C GLN A 109 -25.76 -13.10 -8.93
N GLU A 110 -26.54 -12.29 -9.64
CA GLU A 110 -26.70 -12.43 -11.08
C GLU A 110 -25.43 -11.98 -11.82
N PRO A 111 -25.04 -12.68 -12.90
CA PRO A 111 -23.93 -12.26 -13.75
C PRO A 111 -24.13 -10.84 -14.29
N GLY A 112 -23.22 -9.92 -13.97
CA GLY A 112 -23.28 -8.51 -14.40
C GLY A 112 -23.96 -7.56 -13.43
N SER A 113 -24.57 -8.05 -12.33
CA SER A 113 -25.12 -7.19 -11.29
C SER A 113 -24.05 -6.81 -10.25
N SER A 114 -23.99 -5.52 -9.89
CA SER A 114 -23.15 -5.04 -8.78
C SER A 114 -23.78 -5.26 -7.41
N GLN A 115 -25.08 -5.59 -7.35
CA GLN A 115 -25.78 -5.83 -6.10
C GLN A 115 -25.59 -7.27 -5.63
N LYS A 116 -25.05 -7.41 -4.43
CA LYS A 116 -24.91 -8.70 -3.77
C LYS A 116 -26.24 -9.12 -3.17
N LEU A 117 -26.65 -10.35 -3.46
CA LEU A 117 -27.81 -10.99 -2.86
C LEU A 117 -27.35 -12.33 -2.30
N PHE A 118 -27.72 -12.59 -1.06
CA PHE A 118 -27.45 -13.85 -0.39
C PHE A 118 -28.77 -14.46 0.03
N GLY A 119 -28.87 -15.78 -0.07
CA GLY A 119 -30.07 -16.51 0.33
C GLY A 119 -29.76 -17.80 1.06
N THR A 120 -30.67 -18.20 1.94
CA THR A 120 -30.71 -19.53 2.53
C THR A 120 -32.16 -20.02 2.58
N PHE A 121 -32.30 -21.32 2.80
CA PHE A 121 -33.58 -22.00 2.84
C PHE A 121 -33.66 -22.85 4.11
N LEU A 122 -34.70 -22.62 4.90
CA LEU A 122 -35.01 -23.42 6.09
C LEU A 122 -36.15 -24.38 5.75
N PRO A 123 -35.88 -25.68 5.52
CA PRO A 123 -36.93 -26.64 5.23
C PRO A 123 -37.87 -26.79 6.43
N THR A 124 -39.18 -26.65 6.20
CA THR A 124 -40.22 -26.78 7.22
C THR A 124 -41.00 -28.09 7.10
N GLY A 125 -41.05 -28.71 5.91
CA GLY A 125 -41.66 -30.00 5.64
C GLY A 125 -41.47 -30.45 4.18
N GLU A 126 -42.13 -31.55 3.82
CA GLU A 126 -42.20 -32.07 2.46
C GLU A 126 -43.68 -32.15 2.07
N GLU A 127 -44.04 -31.53 0.95
CA GLU A 127 -45.37 -31.68 0.35
C GLU A 127 -45.27 -32.63 -0.84
N GLU A 128 -46.08 -33.70 -0.79
CA GLU A 128 -46.17 -34.68 -1.86
C GLU A 128 -47.24 -34.22 -2.87
N ASN A 129 -46.82 -33.81 -4.06
CA ASN A 129 -47.75 -33.49 -5.13
C ASN A 129 -48.23 -34.78 -5.80
N ALA A 130 -49.42 -35.24 -5.41
CA ALA A 130 -50.05 -36.46 -5.93
C ALA A 130 -50.32 -36.47 -7.45
N ALA A 131 -50.16 -35.33 -8.13
CA ALA A 131 -50.37 -35.18 -9.58
C ALA A 131 -49.11 -35.46 -10.43
N GLU A 132 -47.91 -35.29 -9.89
CA GLU A 132 -46.64 -35.37 -10.64
C GLU A 132 -45.60 -36.32 -10.02
N GLY A 133 -45.87 -36.86 -8.82
CA GLY A 133 -44.93 -37.76 -8.13
C GLY A 133 -43.64 -37.06 -7.67
N GLU A 134 -43.61 -35.72 -7.70
CA GLU A 134 -42.50 -34.91 -7.18
C GLU A 134 -42.79 -34.48 -5.73
N THR A 135 -41.83 -34.76 -4.85
CA THR A 135 -41.83 -34.28 -3.47
C THR A 135 -41.16 -32.91 -3.44
N THR A 136 -41.94 -31.85 -3.25
CA THR A 136 -41.40 -30.49 -3.11
C THR A 136 -41.16 -30.20 -1.64
N THR A 137 -39.91 -29.96 -1.24
CA THR A 137 -39.59 -29.49 0.11
C THR A 137 -40.14 -28.08 0.29
N THR A 138 -41.09 -27.93 1.22
CA THR A 138 -41.60 -26.62 1.62
C THR A 138 -40.72 -26.04 2.72
N GLY A 139 -40.55 -24.72 2.71
CA GLY A 139 -39.64 -24.08 3.64
C GLY A 139 -39.61 -22.57 3.54
N ILE A 140 -38.96 -21.97 4.53
CA ILE A 140 -38.87 -20.53 4.70
C ILE A 140 -37.63 -20.05 3.96
N SER A 141 -37.83 -19.12 3.02
CA SER A 141 -36.74 -18.51 2.27
C SER A 141 -36.27 -17.23 2.96
N ILE A 142 -34.96 -17.11 3.14
CA ILE A 142 -34.35 -16.01 3.88
C ILE A 142 -33.32 -15.34 2.99
N LEU A 143 -33.47 -14.05 2.73
CA LEU A 143 -32.63 -13.28 1.84
C LEU A 143 -31.96 -12.10 2.57
N ALA A 144 -30.72 -11.78 2.21
CA ALA A 144 -30.00 -10.63 2.73
C ALA A 144 -29.19 -9.96 1.61
N ARG A 145 -29.23 -8.62 1.56
CA ARG A 145 -28.42 -7.80 0.64
C ARG A 145 -27.27 -7.09 1.35
N ASP A 146 -27.38 -6.94 2.66
CA ASP A 146 -26.43 -6.28 3.54
C ASP A 146 -26.40 -7.02 4.91
N LEU A 147 -25.59 -6.54 5.85
CA LEU A 147 -25.53 -7.09 7.21
C LEU A 147 -26.55 -6.44 8.17
N GLN A 148 -27.38 -5.50 7.70
CA GLN A 148 -28.34 -4.77 8.52
C GLN A 148 -29.74 -5.38 8.53
N ASN A 149 -30.14 -6.02 7.43
CA ASN A 149 -31.51 -6.45 7.20
C ASN A 149 -31.58 -7.84 6.55
N VAL A 150 -32.54 -8.63 7.03
CA VAL A 150 -32.90 -9.93 6.48
C VAL A 150 -34.37 -9.90 6.09
N VAL A 151 -34.66 -10.35 4.87
CA VAL A 151 -36.01 -10.48 4.32
C VAL A 151 -36.43 -11.93 4.40
N ILE A 152 -37.65 -12.19 4.84
CA ILE A 152 -38.16 -13.54 5.10
C ILE A 152 -39.45 -13.75 4.29
N TYR A 153 -39.52 -14.87 3.60
CA TYR A 153 -40.63 -15.33 2.79
C TYR A 153 -41.15 -16.67 3.31
N ASP A 154 -42.45 -16.92 3.15
CA ASP A 154 -43.08 -18.19 3.52
C ASP A 154 -42.84 -19.29 2.45
N SER A 155 -43.41 -20.48 2.66
CA SER A 155 -43.27 -21.61 1.73
C SER A 155 -43.92 -21.37 0.36
N LYS A 156 -44.86 -20.42 0.26
CA LYS A 156 -45.53 -20.04 -0.99
C LYS A 156 -44.79 -18.93 -1.74
N GLY A 157 -43.72 -18.40 -1.16
CA GLY A 157 -42.97 -17.27 -1.69
C GLY A 157 -43.61 -15.91 -1.41
N GLU A 158 -44.59 -15.83 -0.51
CA GLU A 158 -45.17 -14.56 -0.07
C GLU A 158 -44.25 -13.87 0.95
N PHE A 159 -44.17 -12.55 0.84
CA PHE A 159 -43.36 -11.74 1.74
C PHE A 159 -43.98 -11.70 3.14
N VAL A 160 -43.22 -12.13 4.15
CA VAL A 160 -43.68 -12.12 5.55
C VAL A 160 -43.18 -10.88 6.29
N GLY A 161 -41.92 -10.49 6.06
CA GLY A 161 -41.38 -9.29 6.70
C GLY A 161 -39.87 -9.16 6.64
N VAL A 162 -39.40 -8.05 7.23
CA VAL A 162 -37.98 -7.73 7.39
C VAL A 162 -37.60 -7.77 8.86
N ARG A 163 -36.42 -8.30 9.17
CA ARG A 163 -35.83 -8.27 10.52
C ARG A 163 -34.40 -7.76 10.48
N ARG A 164 -34.07 -6.93 11.46
CA ARG A 164 -32.69 -6.53 11.74
C ARG A 164 -32.04 -7.61 12.61
N PRO A 165 -30.89 -8.19 12.21
CA PRO A 165 -30.14 -9.10 13.06
C PRO A 165 -29.82 -8.46 14.42
N GLY A 166 -29.91 -9.25 15.50
CA GLY A 166 -29.63 -8.79 16.86
C GLY A 166 -30.74 -7.95 17.50
N SER A 167 -31.85 -7.72 16.80
CA SER A 167 -33.00 -6.99 17.37
C SER A 167 -33.77 -7.80 18.43
N ASN A 168 -33.54 -9.11 18.52
CA ASN A 168 -34.26 -10.06 19.39
C ASN A 168 -35.79 -10.03 19.22
N ARG A 169 -36.28 -9.49 18.09
CA ARG A 169 -37.72 -9.39 17.80
C ARG A 169 -38.16 -10.61 17.00
N PRO A 170 -39.07 -11.45 17.52
CA PRO A 170 -39.55 -12.60 16.78
C PRO A 170 -40.35 -12.18 15.55
N ILE A 171 -40.33 -13.04 14.53
CA ILE A 171 -41.24 -13.02 13.39
C ILE A 171 -41.97 -14.35 13.34
N THR A 172 -43.29 -14.30 13.18
CA THR A 172 -44.10 -15.50 13.06
C THR A 172 -44.22 -15.84 11.57
N VAL A 173 -43.76 -17.02 11.18
CA VAL A 173 -43.88 -17.56 9.82
C VAL A 173 -44.48 -18.96 9.97
N GLU A 174 -45.64 -19.20 9.35
CA GLU A 174 -46.30 -20.52 9.37
C GLU A 174 -46.47 -21.11 10.79
N GLY A 175 -46.80 -20.25 11.76
CA GLY A 175 -46.99 -20.64 13.16
C GLY A 175 -45.71 -20.83 13.98
N ARG A 176 -44.52 -20.73 13.36
CA ARG A 176 -43.21 -20.81 14.04
C ARG A 176 -42.68 -19.41 14.36
N LYS A 177 -42.09 -19.23 15.53
CA LYS A 177 -41.46 -17.97 15.93
C LYS A 177 -39.97 -18.03 15.64
N LEU A 178 -39.53 -17.27 14.64
CA LEU A 178 -38.11 -17.14 14.30
C LEU A 178 -37.53 -15.85 14.85
N VAL A 179 -36.32 -15.91 15.41
CA VAL A 179 -35.51 -14.76 15.81
C VAL A 179 -34.21 -14.79 15.01
N VAL A 180 -33.83 -13.65 14.44
CA VAL A 180 -32.55 -13.48 13.73
C VAL A 180 -31.53 -12.90 14.69
N ASP A 181 -30.62 -13.75 15.15
CA ASP A 181 -29.61 -13.38 16.17
C ASP A 181 -28.45 -12.61 15.52
N GLU A 182 -27.86 -13.13 14.44
CA GLU A 182 -26.70 -12.50 13.79
C GLU A 182 -26.59 -12.89 12.30
N LEU A 183 -26.03 -12.01 11.47
CA LEU A 183 -25.50 -12.36 10.15
C LEU A 183 -23.99 -12.51 10.23
N ILE A 184 -23.49 -13.71 9.91
CA ILE A 184 -22.07 -14.04 9.93
C ILE A 184 -21.46 -13.60 8.61
N GLY A 185 -20.74 -12.49 8.65
CA GLY A 185 -20.01 -11.97 7.51
C GLY A 185 -18.70 -12.72 7.23
N SER A 186 -18.21 -12.56 6.01
CA SER A 186 -16.91 -13.02 5.56
C SER A 186 -16.17 -11.90 4.84
N THR A 187 -14.85 -11.93 4.97
CA THR A 187 -13.95 -11.02 4.29
C THR A 187 -13.28 -11.72 3.11
N GLY A 188 -13.16 -11.01 2.00
CA GLY A 188 -12.26 -11.34 0.90
C GLY A 188 -10.90 -10.76 1.23
N LEU A 189 -9.92 -11.63 1.50
CA LEU A 189 -8.54 -11.23 1.73
C LEU A 189 -7.70 -11.60 0.52
N GLU A 190 -7.01 -10.60 -0.03
CA GLU A 190 -5.98 -10.80 -1.04
C GLU A 190 -4.61 -10.67 -0.38
N LEU A 191 -3.82 -11.73 -0.45
CA LEU A 191 -2.48 -11.76 0.09
C LEU A 191 -1.49 -11.54 -1.06
N LYS A 192 -0.63 -10.54 -0.89
CA LYS A 192 0.39 -10.17 -1.88
C LYS A 192 1.76 -10.14 -1.25
N MET A 193 2.75 -10.67 -1.96
CA MET A 193 4.14 -10.67 -1.54
C MET A 193 5.04 -10.35 -2.73
N ASP A 194 5.74 -9.22 -2.67
CA ASP A 194 6.60 -8.74 -3.76
C ASP A 194 8.05 -8.57 -3.27
N PRO A 195 8.89 -9.63 -3.28
CA PRO A 195 10.29 -9.53 -2.85
C PRO A 195 11.15 -8.69 -3.81
N GLY A 196 10.65 -8.35 -5.00
CA GLY A 196 11.33 -7.56 -6.02
C GLY A 196 11.37 -6.06 -5.73
N VAL A 197 10.46 -5.55 -4.90
CA VAL A 197 10.30 -4.10 -4.65
C VAL A 197 11.58 -3.43 -4.16
N PRO A 198 12.34 -4.00 -3.19
CA PRO A 198 13.62 -3.42 -2.77
C PRO A 198 14.65 -3.28 -3.90
N TYR A 199 14.72 -4.26 -4.82
CA TYR A 199 15.67 -4.23 -5.94
C TYR A 199 15.32 -3.15 -6.97
N VAL A 200 14.03 -2.95 -7.23
CA VAL A 200 13.56 -1.87 -8.10
C VAL A 200 13.94 -0.51 -7.52
N TYR A 201 13.71 -0.30 -6.22
CA TYR A 201 14.12 0.94 -5.56
C TYR A 201 15.64 1.12 -5.50
N ALA A 202 16.41 0.04 -5.32
CA ALA A 202 17.86 0.10 -5.38
C ALA A 202 18.36 0.53 -6.77
N GLY A 203 17.78 -0.02 -7.84
CA GLY A 203 18.08 0.37 -9.22
C GLY A 203 17.72 1.84 -9.50
N PHE A 204 16.55 2.29 -9.04
CA PHE A 204 16.14 3.69 -9.14
C PHE A 204 17.10 4.63 -8.37
N GLY A 205 17.50 4.26 -7.15
CA GLY A 205 18.49 5.01 -6.38
C GLY A 205 19.85 5.09 -7.06
N ALA A 206 20.30 3.99 -7.67
CA ALA A 206 21.53 3.97 -8.46
C ALA A 206 21.43 4.92 -9.67
N LEU A 207 20.30 4.98 -10.37
CA LEU A 207 20.07 5.92 -11.47
C LEU A 207 20.10 7.38 -11.01
N MET A 208 19.50 7.70 -9.85
CA MET A 208 19.59 9.04 -9.28
C MET A 208 21.04 9.40 -8.95
N LEU A 209 21.79 8.47 -8.36
CA LEU A 209 23.18 8.67 -7.98
C LEU A 209 24.10 8.87 -9.20
N THR A 210 23.97 8.03 -10.23
CA THR A 210 24.77 8.18 -11.46
C THR A 210 24.46 9.48 -12.18
N THR A 211 23.19 9.91 -12.16
CA THR A 211 22.79 11.21 -12.70
C THR A 211 23.46 12.35 -11.93
N ALA A 212 23.49 12.29 -10.60
CA ALA A 212 24.17 13.29 -9.77
C ALA A 212 25.69 13.32 -10.05
N ILE A 213 26.35 12.16 -10.13
CA ILE A 213 27.78 12.05 -10.47
C ILE A 213 28.07 12.61 -11.87
N SER A 214 27.16 12.46 -12.83
CA SER A 214 27.31 12.99 -14.19
C SER A 214 27.40 14.52 -14.25
N TYR A 215 26.94 15.22 -13.21
CA TYR A 215 27.08 16.68 -13.10
C TYR A 215 28.45 17.13 -12.61
N LEU A 216 29.28 16.23 -12.08
CA LEU A 216 30.66 16.57 -11.72
C LEU A 216 31.43 16.98 -12.98
N SER A 217 31.96 18.20 -12.96
CA SER A 217 32.78 18.72 -14.03
C SER A 217 34.16 18.08 -13.98
N HIS A 218 34.60 17.53 -15.11
CA HIS A 218 35.96 17.04 -15.28
C HIS A 218 36.75 18.07 -16.11
N SER A 219 37.80 18.62 -15.50
CA SER A 219 38.68 19.62 -16.08
C SER A 219 40.07 19.04 -16.31
N GLN A 220 40.61 19.23 -17.51
CA GLN A 220 41.97 18.84 -17.90
C GLN A 220 42.78 20.11 -18.16
N VAL A 221 44.01 20.16 -17.65
CA VAL A 221 44.94 21.27 -17.85
C VAL A 221 46.23 20.70 -18.42
N TRP A 222 46.77 21.38 -19.43
CA TRP A 222 48.04 21.06 -20.07
C TRP A 222 48.93 22.29 -20.06
N ALA A 223 50.23 22.07 -19.91
CA ALA A 223 51.24 23.12 -20.00
C ALA A 223 52.37 22.66 -20.91
N VAL A 224 52.78 23.52 -21.85
CA VAL A 224 53.86 23.26 -22.80
C VAL A 224 54.83 24.44 -22.76
N ARG A 225 56.11 24.16 -22.52
CA ARG A 225 57.16 25.19 -22.52
C ARG A 225 57.90 25.19 -23.85
N VAL A 226 58.02 26.37 -24.46
CA VAL A 226 58.84 26.60 -25.67
C VAL A 226 59.78 27.78 -25.37
N GLY A 227 61.08 27.49 -25.21
CA GLY A 227 62.07 28.50 -24.82
C GLY A 227 61.82 29.07 -23.41
N SER A 228 61.68 30.40 -23.33
CA SER A 228 61.32 31.13 -22.10
C SER A 228 59.81 31.25 -21.88
N THR A 229 58.97 30.86 -22.85
CA THR A 229 57.52 31.01 -22.78
C THR A 229 56.84 29.71 -22.34
N LEU A 230 55.95 29.79 -21.36
CA LEU A 230 55.08 28.69 -20.93
C LEU A 230 53.66 28.91 -21.47
N PHE A 231 53.18 27.99 -22.30
CA PHE A 231 51.79 27.96 -22.77
C PHE A 231 50.98 27.06 -21.83
N VAL A 232 49.95 27.60 -21.19
CA VAL A 232 49.01 26.84 -20.36
C VAL A 232 47.65 26.87 -21.06
N GLY A 233 47.00 25.72 -21.15
CA GLY A 233 45.67 25.59 -21.72
C GLY A 233 44.89 24.49 -21.03
N GLY A 234 43.57 24.52 -21.13
CA GLY A 234 42.75 23.50 -20.51
C GLY A 234 41.39 23.36 -21.16
N ARG A 235 40.72 22.26 -20.81
CA ARG A 235 39.38 21.93 -21.29
C ARG A 235 38.58 21.36 -20.15
N SER A 236 37.37 21.88 -19.95
CA SER A 236 36.39 21.28 -19.06
C SER A 236 35.19 20.73 -19.83
N ASN A 237 34.64 19.59 -19.39
CA ASN A 237 33.46 19.00 -20.01
C ASN A 237 32.16 19.78 -19.68
N ARG A 238 32.12 20.49 -18.54
CA ARG A 238 31.01 21.25 -17.97
C ARG A 238 31.56 22.49 -17.25
N ALA A 239 30.71 23.36 -16.71
CA ALA A 239 31.11 24.51 -15.87
C ALA A 239 32.28 25.36 -16.42
N LYS A 240 32.26 25.67 -17.73
CA LYS A 240 33.38 26.35 -18.42
C LYS A 240 33.78 27.68 -17.78
N LEU A 241 32.79 28.46 -17.32
CA LEU A 241 33.02 29.76 -16.69
C LEU A 241 33.75 29.63 -15.35
N THR A 242 33.34 28.67 -14.51
CA THR A 242 34.00 28.40 -13.23
C THR A 242 35.43 27.90 -13.44
N PHE A 243 35.63 27.02 -14.42
CA PHE A 243 36.96 26.55 -14.78
C PHE A 243 37.89 27.67 -15.25
N GLU A 244 37.40 28.62 -16.05
CA GLU A 244 38.18 29.78 -16.48
C GLU A 244 38.61 30.65 -15.29
N GLN A 245 37.69 30.91 -14.35
CA GLN A 245 37.98 31.66 -13.13
C GLN A 245 39.01 30.94 -12.25
N GLU A 246 38.85 29.63 -12.03
CA GLU A 246 39.81 28.82 -11.27
C GLU A 246 41.18 28.78 -11.93
N MET A 247 41.23 28.62 -13.26
CA MET A 247 42.49 28.58 -14.01
C MET A 247 43.23 29.92 -13.91
N ASN A 248 42.53 31.04 -14.09
CA ASN A 248 43.12 32.37 -13.96
C ASN A 248 43.61 32.62 -12.53
N ALA A 249 42.81 32.26 -11.51
CA ALA A 249 43.21 32.40 -10.11
C ALA A 249 44.47 31.59 -9.75
N VAL A 250 44.65 30.41 -10.36
CA VAL A 250 45.88 29.61 -10.20
C VAL A 250 47.06 30.25 -10.92
N LEU A 251 46.86 30.77 -12.14
CA LEU A 251 47.91 31.44 -12.90
C LEU A 251 48.38 32.74 -12.22
N ASP A 252 47.47 33.50 -11.64
CA ASP A 252 47.78 34.74 -10.90
C ASP A 252 48.62 34.48 -9.64
N GLN A 253 48.58 33.26 -9.09
CA GLN A 253 49.42 32.87 -7.95
C GLN A 253 50.85 32.48 -8.34
N VAL A 254 51.13 32.30 -9.64
CA VAL A 254 52.47 31.93 -10.10
C VAL A 254 53.35 33.18 -10.08
N PRO A 255 54.43 33.23 -9.28
CA PRO A 255 55.30 34.39 -9.21
C PRO A 255 55.98 34.64 -10.55
N GLU A 256 55.90 35.87 -11.04
CA GLU A 256 56.57 36.29 -12.26
C GLU A 256 58.09 36.19 -12.04
N VAL A 257 58.77 35.44 -12.91
CA VAL A 257 60.23 35.32 -12.85
C VAL A 257 60.81 36.64 -13.36
N VAL A 258 61.09 37.56 -12.44
CA VAL A 258 61.79 38.81 -12.76
C VAL A 258 63.21 38.45 -13.17
N THR A 259 63.47 38.41 -14.48
CA THR A 259 64.85 38.40 -14.98
C THR A 259 65.48 39.75 -14.63
N ALA A 260 66.37 39.73 -13.65
CA ALA A 260 67.16 40.88 -13.20
C ALA A 260 68.05 41.41 -14.35
N SER A 261 67.51 42.31 -15.17
CA SER A 261 68.27 43.01 -16.19
C SER A 261 67.62 44.34 -16.55
N GLU A 262 67.35 45.20 -15.56
CA GLU A 262 67.23 46.65 -15.79
C GLU A 262 67.34 47.39 -14.46
N ALA A 263 68.54 47.89 -14.15
CA ALA A 263 68.76 48.88 -13.09
C ALA A 263 68.95 50.26 -13.75
N PRO A 264 68.27 51.33 -13.31
CA PRO A 264 68.39 52.64 -13.93
C PRO A 264 69.68 53.34 -13.48
N ALA A 265 70.36 54.00 -14.42
CA ALA A 265 71.60 54.75 -14.18
C ALA A 265 71.33 56.02 -13.35
N LEU A 266 72.12 56.23 -12.28
CA LEU A 266 72.14 57.48 -11.51
C LEU A 266 72.66 58.65 -12.36
N VAL A 267 71.87 59.72 -12.49
CA VAL A 267 72.34 61.03 -12.97
C VAL A 267 72.61 61.93 -11.76
N THR A 268 73.87 62.29 -11.58
CA THR A 268 74.39 63.20 -10.54
C THR A 268 74.19 64.65 -10.97
N ALA A 269 73.56 65.49 -10.15
CA ALA A 269 73.52 66.95 -10.33
C ALA A 269 73.95 67.66 -9.04
N ALA A 270 74.98 68.52 -9.13
CA ALA A 270 75.54 69.34 -8.05
C ALA A 270 74.76 70.66 -7.88
N PRO A 271 74.75 71.30 -6.68
CA PRO A 271 73.94 72.48 -6.41
C PRO A 271 74.71 73.79 -6.66
N ALA A 272 74.03 74.80 -7.22
CA ALA A 272 74.49 76.19 -7.28
C ALA A 272 73.80 77.01 -6.18
N LEU A 273 74.60 77.58 -5.27
CA LEU A 273 74.18 78.48 -4.19
C LEU A 273 74.06 79.92 -4.71
N SER A 274 72.99 80.60 -4.29
CA SER A 274 72.60 81.95 -4.70
C SER A 274 73.37 83.05 -3.96
N ASP A 275 73.78 84.07 -4.72
CA ASP A 275 74.37 85.33 -4.27
C ASP A 275 73.32 86.35 -3.80
N ARG A 276 73.65 87.12 -2.74
CA ARG A 276 73.36 88.57 -2.49
C ARG A 276 73.36 88.90 -0.97
N PRO A 277 73.52 90.18 -0.57
CA PRO A 277 74.30 91.28 -1.16
C PRO A 277 75.21 91.99 -0.13
N THR A 278 76.06 92.90 -0.63
CA THR A 278 77.02 93.76 0.10
C THR A 278 76.36 94.89 0.89
N VAL A 279 76.99 95.25 2.01
CA VAL A 279 76.84 96.52 2.75
C VAL A 279 78.20 97.23 2.71
N ASP A 280 78.13 98.53 2.40
CA ASP A 280 79.16 99.58 2.29
C ASP A 280 80.19 99.53 1.15
#